data_AF-A0A2V8PYP1-F1
#
_entry.id   AF-A0A2V8PYP1-F1
#
_cell.length_a   1.000
_cell.length_b   1.000
_cell.length_c   1.000
_cell.angle_alpha   90.00
_cell.angle_beta   90.00
_cell.angle_gamma   90.00
#
_symmetry.space_group_name_H-M   'P 1'
#
loop_
_entity.id
_entity.type
_entity.pdbx_description
1 polymer ?
#
loop_
_entity_poly.entity_id
_entity_poly.type
_entity_poly.pdbx_seq_one_letter_code
_entity_poly.pdbx_strand_id
1 'polypeptide(L)'
;MAQARKALAKKSRSTAAKKQSQTYTNYIGGRWVPSASSEWIENRNPADTRDVIGRFPQSTEKDVDDAVAAAAQAFDTWRQTPAPRRAEILFRVGEILIRDKEKYTRDMTREMGKVLKEAGGDVQEAIDCTYYAAGEGRRLHGFTTPAEMPNKFAMCVRQPVGLCGLITPWNFPMAIPSWKLIPALVCGNTIVIKPAEDTPLSTYNLIKACEEAGLPPGVVNLVTGYGETVGARITSHPSLRLISFTGSTETGRTVAYACAERNAICSLEMGGKNAIIVMDDADVDNAVEGAVWGAFGTSGQRCTASSRLIVHKKVYKKFSQK
;
A
#
# COMPACT_ATOMS: atom_id res chain seq x y z
N MET A 1 -54.15 22.56 -18.73
CA MET A 1 -52.96 22.90 -17.89
C MET A 1 -52.60 21.81 -16.86
N ALA A 2 -53.53 21.14 -16.18
CA ALA A 2 -53.21 20.11 -15.17
C ALA A 2 -52.77 18.73 -15.72
N GLN A 3 -53.25 18.33 -16.91
CA GLN A 3 -52.87 17.05 -17.53
C GLN A 3 -51.45 17.07 -18.15
N ALA A 4 -50.96 18.23 -18.60
CA ALA A 4 -49.59 18.36 -19.15
C ALA A 4 -48.51 18.25 -18.07
N ARG A 5 -48.77 18.71 -16.83
CA ARG A 5 -47.85 18.57 -15.69
C ARG A 5 -47.71 17.13 -15.20
N LYS A 6 -48.76 16.30 -15.31
CA LYS A 6 -48.68 14.86 -14.99
C LYS A 6 -47.87 14.06 -16.03
N ALA A 7 -47.88 14.47 -17.29
CA ALA A 7 -47.08 13.84 -18.35
C ALA A 7 -45.58 14.15 -18.23
N LEU A 8 -45.21 15.36 -17.79
CA LEU A 8 -43.82 15.75 -17.51
C LEU A 8 -43.29 15.12 -16.20
N ALA A 9 -44.13 14.98 -15.17
CA ALA A 9 -43.76 14.29 -13.92
C ALA A 9 -43.59 12.77 -14.08
N LYS A 10 -44.25 12.14 -15.07
CA LYS A 10 -44.07 10.71 -15.39
C LYS A 10 -42.84 10.40 -16.25
N LYS A 11 -42.24 11.39 -16.91
CA LYS A 11 -41.03 11.21 -17.74
C LYS A 11 -39.69 11.42 -17.01
N SER A 12 -39.72 11.82 -15.73
CA SER A 12 -38.51 12.05 -14.91
C SER A 12 -38.12 10.88 -14.00
N ARG A 13 -38.92 9.80 -13.92
CA ARG A 13 -38.43 8.53 -13.35
C ARG A 13 -37.70 7.73 -14.43
N SER A 14 -36.58 8.28 -14.87
CA SER A 14 -35.49 7.45 -15.37
C SER A 14 -35.13 6.52 -14.21
N THR A 15 -35.55 5.26 -14.32
CA THR A 15 -34.93 4.16 -13.60
C THR A 15 -33.45 4.20 -13.98
N ALA A 16 -32.65 4.89 -13.17
CA ALA A 16 -31.22 4.70 -13.15
C ALA A 16 -31.03 3.20 -12.94
N ALA A 17 -30.71 2.48 -14.01
CA ALA A 17 -30.35 1.07 -13.93
C ALA A 17 -29.29 0.99 -12.83
N LYS A 18 -29.55 0.20 -11.77
CA LYS A 18 -28.55 -0.08 -10.74
C LYS A 18 -27.33 -0.57 -11.48
N LYS A 19 -26.31 0.28 -11.63
CA LYS A 19 -25.06 -0.07 -12.28
C LYS A 19 -24.51 -1.23 -11.47
N GLN A 20 -24.51 -2.42 -12.04
CA GLN A 20 -24.09 -3.61 -11.32
C GLN A 20 -22.65 -3.38 -10.88
N SER A 21 -22.43 -3.40 -9.56
CA SER A 21 -21.11 -3.13 -8.98
C SER A 21 -20.11 -4.16 -9.50
N GLN A 22 -18.96 -3.69 -9.97
CA GLN A 22 -17.91 -4.57 -10.48
C GLN A 22 -17.41 -5.52 -9.39
N THR A 23 -17.33 -6.81 -9.70
CA THR A 23 -16.74 -7.82 -8.83
C THR A 23 -15.28 -8.04 -9.25
N TYR A 24 -14.39 -7.99 -8.27
CA TYR A 24 -12.95 -8.19 -8.42
C TYR A 24 -12.55 -9.58 -7.92
N THR A 25 -11.29 -9.95 -8.15
CA THR A 25 -10.74 -11.28 -7.83
C THR A 25 -9.36 -11.12 -7.18
N ASN A 26 -8.87 -12.18 -6.54
CA ASN A 26 -7.49 -12.25 -6.06
C ASN A 26 -6.53 -12.36 -7.25
N TYR A 27 -5.25 -12.04 -7.04
CA TYR A 27 -4.18 -12.30 -8.01
C TYR A 27 -3.23 -13.35 -7.46
N ILE A 28 -3.25 -14.56 -7.99
CA ILE A 28 -2.46 -15.68 -7.47
C ILE A 28 -1.79 -16.41 -8.63
N GLY A 29 -0.46 -16.56 -8.56
CA GLY A 29 0.29 -17.31 -9.56
C GLY A 29 0.17 -16.71 -10.96
N GLY A 30 0.11 -15.39 -11.07
CA GLY A 30 0.00 -14.70 -12.37
C GLY A 30 -1.41 -14.68 -12.97
N ARG A 31 -2.45 -15.03 -12.20
CA ARG A 31 -3.84 -15.08 -12.69
C ARG A 31 -4.81 -14.42 -11.73
N TRP A 32 -5.84 -13.78 -12.30
CA TRP A 32 -6.98 -13.26 -11.58
C TRP A 32 -7.96 -14.40 -11.24
N VAL A 33 -8.06 -14.80 -9.97
CA VAL A 33 -8.80 -15.99 -9.52
C VAL A 33 -9.84 -15.65 -8.43
N PRO A 34 -11.01 -16.32 -8.43
CA PRO A 34 -11.96 -16.18 -7.33
C PRO A 34 -11.37 -16.67 -6.01
N SER A 35 -11.91 -16.19 -4.90
CA SER A 35 -11.64 -16.74 -3.57
C SER A 35 -12.23 -18.15 -3.43
N ALA A 36 -11.67 -18.94 -2.52
CA ALA A 36 -12.28 -20.18 -2.06
C ALA A 36 -13.66 -19.94 -1.38
N SER A 37 -13.90 -18.73 -0.90
CA SER A 37 -15.19 -18.25 -0.40
C SER A 37 -16.01 -17.59 -1.52
N SER A 38 -17.34 -17.72 -1.43
CA SER A 38 -18.30 -16.97 -2.26
C SER A 38 -18.68 -15.60 -1.69
N GLU A 39 -18.12 -15.23 -0.53
CA GLU A 39 -18.43 -13.98 0.18
C GLU A 39 -17.58 -12.80 -0.34
N TRP A 40 -18.15 -11.60 -0.20
CA TRP A 40 -17.56 -10.37 -0.72
C TRP A 40 -17.61 -9.26 0.32
N ILE A 41 -16.60 -8.39 0.28
CA ILE A 41 -16.56 -7.11 0.99
C ILE A 41 -16.84 -6.00 -0.03
N GLU A 42 -17.74 -5.10 0.30
CA GLU A 42 -18.06 -3.96 -0.55
C GLU A 42 -17.12 -2.78 -0.26
N ASN A 43 -16.37 -2.36 -1.27
CA ASN A 43 -15.65 -1.08 -1.27
C ASN A 43 -16.67 0.02 -1.58
N ARG A 44 -16.92 0.89 -0.60
CA ARG A 44 -17.94 1.94 -0.67
C ARG A 44 -17.28 3.30 -0.62
N ASN A 45 -17.79 4.21 -1.45
CA ASN A 45 -17.34 5.59 -1.44
C ASN A 45 -17.70 6.26 -0.11
N PRO A 46 -16.73 6.76 0.67
CA PRO A 46 -17.02 7.37 1.98
C PRO A 46 -17.78 8.70 1.87
N ALA A 47 -17.76 9.37 0.72
CA ALA A 47 -18.52 10.60 0.47
C ALA A 47 -19.99 10.34 0.10
N ASP A 48 -20.31 9.16 -0.44
CA ASP A 48 -21.68 8.70 -0.70
C ASP A 48 -21.74 7.18 -0.57
N THR A 49 -22.17 6.68 0.58
CA THR A 49 -22.15 5.24 0.89
C THR A 49 -23.07 4.40 0.00
N ARG A 50 -23.97 5.02 -0.77
CA ARG A 50 -24.80 4.32 -1.78
C ARG A 50 -24.00 3.95 -3.03
N ASP A 51 -22.88 4.64 -3.25
CA ASP A 51 -21.96 4.41 -4.35
C ASP A 51 -21.00 3.25 -4.02
N VAL A 52 -21.34 2.05 -4.51
CA VAL A 52 -20.48 0.86 -4.39
C VAL A 52 -19.46 0.87 -5.53
N ILE A 53 -18.19 1.01 -5.17
CA ILE A 53 -17.07 1.05 -6.11
C ILE A 53 -16.81 -0.32 -6.70
N GLY A 54 -16.87 -1.35 -5.85
CA GLY A 54 -16.74 -2.74 -6.26
C GLY A 54 -16.88 -3.70 -5.10
N ARG A 55 -16.90 -4.99 -5.44
CA ARG A 55 -16.92 -6.11 -4.51
C ARG A 55 -15.61 -6.85 -4.60
N PHE A 56 -14.93 -6.98 -3.46
CA PHE A 56 -13.65 -7.67 -3.35
C PHE A 56 -13.83 -8.95 -2.55
N PRO A 57 -13.10 -10.03 -2.87
CA PRO A 57 -13.28 -11.29 -2.15
C PRO A 57 -13.05 -11.13 -0.65
N GLN A 58 -13.96 -11.69 0.16
CA GLN A 58 -13.69 -11.99 1.56
C GLN A 58 -12.91 -13.30 1.61
N SER A 59 -11.60 -13.22 1.35
CA SER A 59 -10.77 -14.41 1.24
C SER A 59 -10.55 -15.12 2.57
N THR A 60 -10.18 -16.38 2.45
CA THR A 60 -9.94 -17.31 3.55
C THR A 60 -8.44 -17.55 3.74
N GLU A 61 -8.10 -18.31 4.77
CA GLU A 61 -6.74 -18.78 5.00
C GLU A 61 -6.22 -19.63 3.82
N LYS A 62 -7.10 -20.38 3.15
CA LYS A 62 -6.75 -21.21 1.99
C LYS A 62 -6.21 -20.35 0.84
N ASP A 63 -6.82 -19.18 0.60
CA ASP A 63 -6.38 -18.28 -0.47
C ASP A 63 -4.98 -17.71 -0.18
N VAL A 64 -4.65 -17.49 1.09
CA VAL A 64 -3.30 -17.11 1.52
C VAL A 64 -2.33 -18.27 1.28
N ASP A 65 -2.70 -19.49 1.63
CA ASP A 65 -1.85 -20.67 1.42
C ASP A 65 -1.57 -20.91 -0.07
N ASP A 66 -2.58 -20.77 -0.92
CA ASP A 66 -2.44 -20.86 -2.38
C ASP A 66 -1.50 -19.75 -2.91
N ALA A 67 -1.64 -18.52 -2.40
CA ALA A 67 -0.76 -17.40 -2.76
C ALA A 67 0.70 -17.61 -2.29
N VAL A 68 0.89 -18.16 -1.09
CA VAL A 68 2.22 -18.48 -0.57
C VAL A 68 2.86 -19.62 -1.35
N ALA A 69 2.09 -20.64 -1.74
CA ALA A 69 2.57 -21.72 -2.61
C ALA A 69 3.02 -21.19 -3.97
N ALA A 70 2.25 -20.28 -4.59
CA ALA A 70 2.66 -19.62 -5.83
C ALA A 70 3.92 -18.77 -5.65
N ALA A 71 4.02 -18.02 -4.55
CA ALA A 71 5.22 -17.24 -4.21
C ALA A 71 6.46 -18.12 -4.01
N ALA A 72 6.30 -19.32 -3.43
CA ALA A 72 7.37 -20.28 -3.24
C ALA A 72 7.87 -20.83 -4.58
N GLN A 73 6.96 -21.21 -5.47
CA GLN A 73 7.30 -21.74 -6.80
C GLN A 73 8.06 -20.71 -7.65
N ALA A 74 7.75 -19.43 -7.52
CA ALA A 74 8.41 -18.36 -8.27
C ALA A 74 9.76 -17.93 -7.66
N PHE A 75 10.04 -18.27 -6.39
CA PHE A 75 11.13 -17.66 -5.64
C PHE A 75 12.51 -17.95 -6.22
N ASP A 76 12.81 -19.21 -6.53
CA ASP A 76 14.16 -19.60 -7.00
C ASP A 76 14.51 -18.95 -8.34
N THR A 77 13.57 -18.89 -9.28
CA THR A 77 13.77 -18.20 -10.56
C THR A 77 13.93 -16.68 -10.37
N TRP A 78 13.11 -16.07 -9.51
CA TRP A 78 13.13 -14.62 -9.30
C TRP A 78 14.39 -14.14 -8.58
N ARG A 79 14.81 -14.83 -7.51
CA ARG A 79 16.04 -14.47 -6.77
C ARG A 79 17.30 -14.59 -7.63
N GLN A 80 17.30 -15.52 -8.60
CA GLN A 80 18.40 -15.74 -9.54
C GLN A 80 18.38 -14.77 -10.73
N THR A 81 17.25 -14.10 -10.99
CA THR A 81 17.17 -13.06 -12.01
C THR A 81 18.07 -11.89 -11.57
N PRO A 82 19.04 -11.42 -12.38
CA PRO A 82 19.95 -10.36 -11.97
C PRO A 82 19.22 -9.09 -11.51
N ALA A 83 19.69 -8.46 -10.43
CA ALA A 83 19.04 -7.27 -9.87
C ALA A 83 18.79 -6.14 -10.89
N PRO A 84 19.69 -5.85 -11.85
CA PRO A 84 19.42 -4.89 -12.92
C PRO A 84 18.24 -5.28 -13.83
N ARG A 85 18.05 -6.59 -14.09
CA ARG A 85 16.93 -7.09 -14.90
C ARG A 85 15.60 -6.99 -14.13
N ARG A 86 15.62 -7.24 -12.83
CA ARG A 86 14.47 -6.97 -11.97
C ARG A 86 14.10 -5.48 -11.99
N ALA A 87 15.10 -4.60 -11.89
CA ALA A 87 14.90 -3.15 -11.98
C ALA A 87 14.31 -2.70 -13.33
N GLU A 88 14.74 -3.28 -14.45
CA GLU A 88 14.16 -2.99 -15.78
C GLU A 88 12.65 -3.25 -15.83
N ILE A 89 12.17 -4.33 -15.20
CA ILE A 89 10.75 -4.62 -15.06
C ILE A 89 10.07 -3.54 -14.20
N LEU A 90 10.67 -3.17 -13.07
CA LEU A 90 10.11 -2.16 -12.16
C LEU A 90 10.08 -0.75 -12.78
N PHE A 91 11.05 -0.39 -13.62
CA PHE A 91 10.97 0.86 -14.40
C PHE A 91 9.74 0.87 -15.30
N ARG A 92 9.39 -0.26 -15.95
CA ARG A 92 8.14 -0.37 -16.72
C ARG A 92 6.90 -0.20 -15.85
N VAL A 93 6.91 -0.70 -14.60
CA VAL A 93 5.83 -0.41 -13.63
C VAL A 93 5.69 1.09 -13.44
N GLY A 94 6.81 1.82 -13.25
CA GLY A 94 6.82 3.27 -13.11
C GLY A 94 6.19 3.99 -14.31
N GLU A 95 6.55 3.60 -15.54
CA GLU A 95 5.97 4.17 -16.77
C GLU A 95 4.44 3.92 -16.86
N ILE A 96 3.99 2.73 -16.47
CA ILE A 96 2.56 2.38 -16.44
C ILE A 96 1.81 3.21 -15.40
N LEU A 97 2.40 3.39 -14.21
CA LEU A 97 1.82 4.25 -13.17
C LEU A 97 1.74 5.71 -13.62
N ILE A 98 2.75 6.23 -14.33
CA ILE A 98 2.72 7.58 -14.93
C ILE A 98 1.58 7.69 -15.93
N ARG A 99 1.48 6.74 -16.86
CA ARG A 99 0.44 6.71 -17.90
C ARG A 99 -0.96 6.76 -17.28
N ASP A 100 -1.20 5.95 -16.25
CA ASP A 100 -2.53 5.77 -15.66
C ASP A 100 -2.78 6.66 -14.43
N LYS A 101 -1.86 7.59 -14.11
CA LYS A 101 -1.89 8.40 -12.88
C LYS A 101 -3.23 9.10 -12.65
N GLU A 102 -3.78 9.73 -13.68
CA GLU A 102 -5.05 10.46 -13.55
C GLU A 102 -6.22 9.51 -13.20
N LYS A 103 -6.28 8.34 -13.84
CA LYS A 103 -7.29 7.32 -13.56
C LYS A 103 -7.16 6.82 -12.12
N TYR A 104 -5.96 6.43 -11.70
CA TYR A 104 -5.71 5.95 -10.34
C TYR A 104 -6.00 7.02 -9.28
N THR A 105 -5.72 8.29 -9.59
CA THR A 105 -6.07 9.42 -8.72
C THR A 105 -7.59 9.51 -8.49
N ARG A 106 -8.39 9.36 -9.55
CA ARG A 106 -9.85 9.41 -9.48
C ARG A 106 -10.43 8.20 -8.74
N ASP A 107 -9.92 7.01 -9.04
CA ASP A 107 -10.30 5.76 -8.36
C ASP A 107 -10.02 5.86 -6.85
N MET A 108 -8.81 6.30 -6.48
CA MET A 108 -8.40 6.47 -5.09
C MET A 108 -9.23 7.52 -4.35
N THR A 109 -9.50 8.67 -4.97
CA THR A 109 -10.36 9.71 -4.40
C THR A 109 -11.74 9.14 -4.08
N ARG A 110 -12.29 8.32 -5.00
CA ARG A 110 -13.61 7.72 -4.84
C ARG A 110 -13.63 6.68 -3.71
N GLU A 111 -12.60 5.84 -3.54
CA GLU A 111 -12.56 4.82 -2.47
C GLU A 111 -12.12 5.34 -1.11
N MET A 112 -11.12 6.22 -1.06
CA MET A 112 -10.50 6.65 0.21
C MET A 112 -11.13 7.96 0.71
N GLY A 113 -11.60 8.81 -0.20
CA GLY A 113 -12.24 10.09 0.12
C GLY A 113 -11.31 11.30 0.19
N LYS A 114 -9.99 11.12 0.10
CA LYS A 114 -9.04 12.25 0.01
C LYS A 114 -9.27 13.03 -1.28
N VAL A 115 -9.06 14.34 -1.24
CA VAL A 115 -9.24 15.22 -2.41
C VAL A 115 -8.30 14.85 -3.55
N LEU A 116 -8.71 15.12 -4.80
CA LEU A 116 -7.96 14.76 -6.01
C LEU A 116 -6.48 15.15 -5.97
N LYS A 117 -6.15 16.33 -5.44
CA LYS A 117 -4.75 16.79 -5.33
C LYS A 117 -3.92 15.87 -4.43
N GLU A 118 -4.48 15.43 -3.31
CA GLU A 118 -3.78 14.54 -2.37
C GLU A 118 -3.73 13.10 -2.88
N ALA A 119 -4.81 12.60 -3.50
CA ALA A 119 -4.78 11.32 -4.19
C ALA A 119 -3.75 11.29 -5.33
N GLY A 120 -3.61 12.39 -6.07
CA GLY A 120 -2.59 12.53 -7.10
C GLY A 120 -1.17 12.54 -6.54
N GLY A 121 -1.00 13.04 -5.32
CA GLY A 121 0.26 12.95 -4.57
C GLY A 121 0.59 11.52 -4.15
N ASP A 122 -0.40 10.76 -3.65
CA ASP A 122 -0.24 9.35 -3.26
C ASP A 122 0.21 8.46 -4.45
N VAL A 123 -0.42 8.62 -5.62
CA VAL A 123 0.01 7.92 -6.84
C VAL A 123 1.41 8.39 -7.27
N GLN A 124 1.72 9.68 -7.11
CA GLN A 124 3.05 10.19 -7.42
C GLN A 124 4.13 9.60 -6.50
N GLU A 125 3.86 9.45 -5.21
CA GLU A 125 4.80 8.81 -4.28
C GLU A 125 5.07 7.35 -4.68
N ALA A 126 4.08 6.64 -5.22
CA ALA A 126 4.29 5.30 -5.76
C ALA A 126 5.18 5.29 -7.01
N ILE A 127 5.02 6.28 -7.90
CA ILE A 127 5.89 6.49 -9.06
C ILE A 127 7.33 6.77 -8.60
N ASP A 128 7.50 7.75 -7.71
CA ASP A 128 8.82 8.19 -7.23
C ASP A 128 9.54 7.07 -6.47
N CYS A 129 8.83 6.35 -5.61
CA CYS A 129 9.34 5.17 -4.93
C CYS A 129 9.79 4.10 -5.93
N THR A 130 9.00 3.90 -7.00
CA THR A 130 9.33 2.95 -8.05
C THR A 130 10.67 3.26 -8.70
N TYR A 131 10.89 4.50 -9.16
CA TYR A 131 12.17 4.89 -9.76
C TYR A 131 13.33 4.84 -8.77
N TYR A 132 13.12 5.31 -7.54
CA TYR A 132 14.15 5.29 -6.51
C TYR A 132 14.62 3.86 -6.21
N ALA A 133 13.69 2.97 -5.85
CA ALA A 133 14.01 1.60 -5.46
C ALA A 133 14.42 0.74 -6.65
N ALA A 134 13.84 0.90 -7.84
CA ALA A 134 14.33 0.22 -9.05
C ALA A 134 15.79 0.62 -9.35
N GLY A 135 16.14 1.89 -9.15
CA GLY A 135 17.52 2.37 -9.26
C GLY A 135 18.52 1.66 -8.35
N GLU A 136 18.07 1.07 -7.24
CA GLU A 136 18.91 0.25 -6.34
C GLU A 136 19.30 -1.09 -6.96
N GLY A 137 18.61 -1.58 -8.00
CA GLY A 137 18.96 -2.82 -8.69
C GLY A 137 20.36 -2.82 -9.31
N ARG A 138 20.97 -1.64 -9.51
CA ARG A 138 22.38 -1.48 -9.93
C ARG A 138 23.33 -1.09 -8.79
N ARG A 139 22.80 -0.87 -7.58
CA ARG A 139 23.51 -0.37 -6.38
C ARG A 139 23.40 -1.32 -5.17
N LEU A 140 22.98 -2.57 -5.37
CA LEU A 140 23.03 -3.63 -4.35
C LEU A 140 24.47 -4.11 -4.07
N HIS A 141 25.33 -3.20 -3.62
CA HIS A 141 26.74 -3.46 -3.36
C HIS A 141 26.93 -4.34 -2.12
N GLY A 142 27.94 -5.20 -2.20
CA GLY A 142 28.53 -5.90 -1.07
C GLY A 142 29.67 -5.10 -0.45
N PHE A 143 30.28 -5.67 0.59
CA PHE A 143 31.47 -5.10 1.24
C PHE A 143 32.61 -6.11 1.21
N THR A 144 33.84 -5.62 1.12
CA THR A 144 35.06 -6.45 1.27
C THR A 144 35.83 -5.95 2.50
N THR A 145 36.54 -6.85 3.17
CA THR A 145 37.36 -6.50 4.34
C THR A 145 38.62 -7.38 4.38
N PRO A 146 39.74 -6.92 4.98
CA PRO A 146 40.92 -7.76 5.16
C PRO A 146 40.60 -9.03 5.96
N ALA A 147 41.32 -10.12 5.64
CA ALA A 147 41.26 -11.36 6.41
C ALA A 147 42.46 -11.46 7.36
N GLU A 148 42.21 -11.82 8.62
CA GLU A 148 43.26 -12.05 9.63
C GLU A 148 44.14 -13.27 9.33
N MET A 149 43.60 -14.24 8.56
CA MET A 149 44.30 -15.48 8.21
C MET A 149 44.93 -15.40 6.81
N PRO A 150 46.12 -15.98 6.61
CA PRO A 150 46.72 -16.09 5.28
C PRO A 150 45.83 -16.94 4.36
N ASN A 151 45.88 -16.65 3.06
CA ASN A 151 45.14 -17.36 2.01
C ASN A 151 43.61 -17.35 2.19
N LYS A 152 43.04 -16.28 2.76
CA LYS A 152 41.59 -16.09 2.86
C LYS A 152 41.15 -14.75 2.28
N PHE A 153 39.94 -14.73 1.70
CA PHE A 153 39.26 -13.54 1.21
C PHE A 153 37.94 -13.36 1.97
N ALA A 154 37.69 -12.17 2.51
CA ALA A 154 36.47 -11.87 3.24
C ALA A 154 35.61 -10.86 2.48
N MET A 155 34.35 -11.27 2.20
CA MET A 155 33.35 -10.43 1.57
C MET A 155 31.95 -10.69 2.15
N CYS A 156 31.09 -9.69 2.06
CA CYS A 156 29.68 -9.75 2.36
C CYS A 156 28.88 -9.44 1.09
N VAL A 157 27.83 -10.23 0.83
CA VAL A 157 26.89 -10.01 -0.27
C VAL A 157 25.48 -9.83 0.28
N ARG A 158 24.64 -9.04 -0.41
CA ARG A 158 23.23 -8.91 -0.08
C ARG A 158 22.42 -9.99 -0.80
N GLN A 159 21.53 -10.67 -0.09
CA GLN A 159 20.63 -11.68 -0.64
C GLN A 159 19.18 -11.37 -0.24
N PRO A 160 18.18 -11.76 -1.05
CA PRO A 160 16.78 -11.63 -0.65
C PRO A 160 16.51 -12.43 0.62
N VAL A 161 15.59 -11.92 1.45
CA VAL A 161 15.19 -12.56 2.70
C VAL A 161 14.27 -13.77 2.46
N GLY A 162 13.56 -13.83 1.33
CA GLY A 162 12.68 -14.94 0.98
C GLY A 162 11.32 -14.48 0.47
N LEU A 163 10.28 -15.18 0.91
CA LEU A 163 8.89 -14.80 0.70
C LEU A 163 8.48 -13.77 1.75
N CYS A 164 7.81 -12.71 1.31
CA CYS A 164 7.39 -11.59 2.16
C CYS A 164 5.87 -11.48 2.24
N GLY A 165 5.35 -11.32 3.45
CA GLY A 165 3.96 -10.94 3.70
C GLY A 165 3.85 -9.43 3.90
N LEU A 166 3.02 -8.75 3.11
CA LEU A 166 2.81 -7.30 3.20
C LEU A 166 1.37 -7.01 3.61
N ILE A 167 1.18 -6.24 4.68
CA ILE A 167 -0.15 -5.83 5.16
C ILE A 167 -0.19 -4.31 5.21
N THR A 168 -1.10 -3.69 4.45
CA THR A 168 -1.11 -2.24 4.22
C THR A 168 -2.42 -1.58 4.62
N PRO A 169 -2.38 -0.33 5.12
CA PRO A 169 -3.54 0.39 5.62
C PRO A 169 -4.31 1.09 4.50
N TRP A 170 -5.43 1.73 4.87
CA TRP A 170 -6.33 2.41 3.94
C TRP A 170 -5.93 3.86 3.62
N ASN A 171 -5.14 4.50 4.48
CA ASN A 171 -4.96 5.95 4.42
C ASN A 171 -4.07 6.42 3.26
N PHE A 172 -3.11 5.59 2.83
CA PHE A 172 -2.33 5.79 1.60
C PHE A 172 -2.28 4.49 0.78
N PRO A 173 -3.35 4.19 0.02
CA PRO A 173 -3.61 2.84 -0.46
C PRO A 173 -2.85 2.46 -1.74
N MET A 174 -1.99 3.36 -2.28
CA MET A 174 -1.02 3.02 -3.33
C MET A 174 0.43 3.28 -2.88
N ALA A 175 0.70 4.42 -2.22
CA ALA A 175 2.03 4.78 -1.76
C ALA A 175 2.59 3.76 -0.77
N ILE A 176 1.88 3.44 0.33
CA ILE A 176 2.38 2.50 1.35
C ILE A 176 2.62 1.09 0.77
N PRO A 177 1.69 0.51 -0.04
CA PRO A 177 1.98 -0.71 -0.80
C PRO A 177 3.26 -0.63 -1.62
N SER A 178 3.46 0.44 -2.40
CA SER A 178 4.64 0.60 -3.25
C SER A 178 5.95 0.67 -2.45
N TRP A 179 5.94 1.37 -1.30
CA TRP A 179 7.10 1.52 -0.41
C TRP A 179 7.60 0.19 0.14
N LYS A 180 6.73 -0.82 0.19
CA LYS A 180 7.06 -2.17 0.66
C LYS A 180 7.35 -3.11 -0.51
N LEU A 181 6.50 -3.05 -1.53
CA LEU A 181 6.48 -3.97 -2.65
C LEU A 181 7.69 -3.78 -3.58
N ILE A 182 7.95 -2.55 -4.02
CA ILE A 182 9.03 -2.27 -4.98
C ILE A 182 10.42 -2.64 -4.42
N PRO A 183 10.82 -2.19 -3.20
CA PRO A 183 12.13 -2.59 -2.67
C PRO A 183 12.22 -4.09 -2.37
N ALA A 184 11.13 -4.75 -2.00
CA ALA A 184 11.14 -6.21 -1.83
C ALA A 184 11.40 -6.93 -3.18
N LEU A 185 10.74 -6.49 -4.26
CA LEU A 185 10.90 -7.04 -5.60
C LEU A 185 12.31 -6.83 -6.15
N VAL A 186 12.86 -5.61 -6.05
CA VAL A 186 14.21 -5.33 -6.58
C VAL A 186 15.29 -6.13 -5.84
N CYS A 187 15.08 -6.41 -4.55
CA CYS A 187 15.95 -7.29 -3.75
C CYS A 187 15.85 -8.78 -4.14
N GLY A 188 14.82 -9.19 -4.89
CA GLY A 188 14.60 -10.57 -5.35
C GLY A 188 13.68 -11.39 -4.45
N ASN A 189 12.84 -10.76 -3.64
CA ASN A 189 11.82 -11.43 -2.83
C ASN A 189 10.55 -11.67 -3.64
N THR A 190 9.79 -12.70 -3.28
CA THR A 190 8.40 -12.90 -3.74
C THR A 190 7.41 -12.49 -2.66
N ILE A 191 6.20 -12.11 -3.06
CA ILE A 191 5.32 -11.30 -2.21
C ILE A 191 3.90 -11.87 -2.17
N VAL A 192 3.31 -11.89 -0.98
CA VAL A 192 1.87 -11.97 -0.75
C VAL A 192 1.43 -10.68 -0.05
N ILE A 193 0.59 -9.88 -0.70
CA ILE A 193 0.11 -8.60 -0.18
C ILE A 193 -1.40 -8.63 0.14
N LYS A 194 -1.76 -8.08 1.30
CA LYS A 194 -3.12 -7.81 1.74
C LYS A 194 -3.31 -6.31 1.97
N PRO A 195 -4.14 -5.62 1.16
CA PRO A 195 -4.54 -4.24 1.43
C PRO A 195 -5.64 -4.17 2.48
N ALA A 196 -5.88 -2.97 3.00
CA ALA A 196 -7.08 -2.68 3.77
C ALA A 196 -8.33 -2.89 2.91
N GLU A 197 -9.35 -3.47 3.52
CA GLU A 197 -10.62 -3.85 2.92
C GLU A 197 -11.48 -2.64 2.49
N ASP A 198 -11.25 -1.47 3.09
CA ASP A 198 -11.93 -0.22 2.74
C ASP A 198 -11.41 0.38 1.43
N THR A 199 -10.13 0.19 1.10
CA THR A 199 -9.49 0.78 -0.09
C THR A 199 -8.65 -0.24 -0.90
N PRO A 200 -9.21 -1.40 -1.29
CA PRO A 200 -8.45 -2.44 -1.98
C PRO A 200 -8.17 -2.09 -3.45
N LEU A 201 -8.89 -1.15 -4.07
CA LEU A 201 -8.80 -0.89 -5.51
C LEU A 201 -7.45 -0.26 -5.88
N SER A 202 -6.91 0.64 -5.06
CA SER A 202 -5.60 1.25 -5.35
C SER A 202 -4.47 0.23 -5.35
N THR A 203 -4.43 -0.70 -4.39
CA THR A 203 -3.44 -1.78 -4.41
C THR A 203 -3.70 -2.74 -5.56
N TYR A 204 -4.96 -3.07 -5.86
CA TYR A 204 -5.33 -3.88 -7.02
C TYR A 204 -4.80 -3.27 -8.34
N ASN A 205 -4.95 -1.96 -8.51
CA ASN A 205 -4.43 -1.20 -9.64
C ASN A 205 -2.88 -1.24 -9.71
N LEU A 206 -2.19 -1.15 -8.58
CA LEU A 206 -0.73 -1.33 -8.53
C LEU A 206 -0.31 -2.74 -8.98
N ILE A 207 -1.06 -3.78 -8.60
CA ILE A 207 -0.80 -5.16 -9.03
C ILE A 207 -1.08 -5.35 -10.53
N LYS A 208 -2.09 -4.69 -11.08
CA LYS A 208 -2.30 -4.63 -12.54
C LYS A 208 -1.13 -4.00 -13.27
N ALA A 209 -0.56 -2.91 -12.74
CA ALA A 209 0.64 -2.32 -13.33
C ALA A 209 1.84 -3.28 -13.27
N CYS A 210 1.96 -4.07 -12.19
CA CYS A 210 3.00 -5.11 -12.08
C CYS A 210 2.80 -6.24 -13.11
N GLU A 211 1.57 -6.72 -13.27
CA GLU A 211 1.21 -7.71 -14.29
C GLU A 211 1.54 -7.20 -15.70
N GLU A 212 1.09 -6.00 -16.03
CA GLU A 212 1.30 -5.39 -17.35
C GLU A 212 2.79 -5.14 -17.65
N ALA A 213 3.58 -4.80 -16.63
CA ALA A 213 5.04 -4.64 -16.76
C ALA A 213 5.78 -5.97 -17.02
N GLY A 214 5.09 -7.10 -16.89
CA GLY A 214 5.61 -8.44 -17.12
C GLY A 214 6.35 -9.04 -15.92
N LEU A 215 5.89 -8.77 -14.69
CA LEU A 215 6.35 -9.55 -13.54
C LEU A 215 6.05 -11.03 -13.76
N PRO A 216 7.00 -11.95 -13.48
CA PRO A 216 6.74 -13.37 -13.63
C PRO A 216 5.59 -13.87 -12.74
N PRO A 217 4.81 -14.86 -13.18
CA PRO A 217 3.75 -15.46 -12.39
C PRO A 217 4.21 -15.87 -10.99
N GLY A 218 3.44 -15.50 -9.96
CA GLY A 218 3.71 -15.84 -8.56
C GLY A 218 4.73 -14.95 -7.86
N VAL A 219 5.46 -14.07 -8.57
CA VAL A 219 6.40 -13.13 -7.91
C VAL A 219 5.65 -12.15 -7.01
N VAL A 220 4.47 -11.71 -7.43
CA VAL A 220 3.55 -10.92 -6.62
C VAL A 220 2.18 -11.60 -6.60
N ASN A 221 1.55 -11.65 -5.44
CA ASN A 221 0.24 -12.23 -5.23
C ASN A 221 -0.58 -11.30 -4.33
N LEU A 222 -1.84 -11.04 -4.70
CA LEU A 222 -2.79 -10.19 -3.99
C LEU A 222 -3.90 -11.06 -3.40
N VAL A 223 -4.10 -10.95 -2.09
CA VAL A 223 -5.21 -11.59 -1.39
C VAL A 223 -5.96 -10.52 -0.60
N THR A 224 -7.25 -10.30 -0.92
CA THR A 224 -8.09 -9.36 -0.17
C THR A 224 -8.90 -10.08 0.91
N GLY A 225 -9.23 -9.41 2.00
CA GLY A 225 -10.05 -9.97 3.07
C GLY A 225 -9.77 -9.26 4.40
N TYR A 226 -10.36 -9.75 5.48
CA TYR A 226 -10.21 -9.12 6.79
C TYR A 226 -8.86 -9.39 7.45
N GLY A 227 -8.48 -8.52 8.38
CA GLY A 227 -7.25 -8.64 9.15
C GLY A 227 -7.21 -9.90 10.02
N GLU A 228 -8.35 -10.28 10.60
CA GLU A 228 -8.51 -11.41 11.52
C GLU A 228 -8.37 -12.76 10.82
N THR A 229 -8.54 -12.81 9.50
CA THR A 229 -8.42 -14.04 8.70
C THR A 229 -7.18 -13.97 7.79
N VAL A 230 -7.21 -13.13 6.76
CA VAL A 230 -6.13 -13.04 5.76
C VAL A 230 -4.88 -12.46 6.40
N GLY A 231 -5.03 -11.38 7.18
CA GLY A 231 -3.90 -10.75 7.88
C GLY A 231 -3.26 -11.72 8.89
N ALA A 232 -4.06 -12.31 9.76
CA ALA A 232 -3.62 -13.27 10.76
C ALA A 232 -2.88 -14.45 10.11
N ARG A 233 -3.45 -15.03 9.03
CA ARG A 233 -2.81 -16.12 8.30
C ARG A 233 -1.47 -15.70 7.68
N ILE A 234 -1.39 -14.52 7.07
CA ILE A 234 -0.11 -13.98 6.54
C ILE A 234 0.92 -13.87 7.67
N THR A 235 0.55 -13.36 8.84
CA THR A 235 1.51 -13.18 9.94
C THR A 235 2.03 -14.49 10.51
N SER A 236 1.19 -15.52 10.62
CA SER A 236 1.52 -16.82 11.20
C SER A 236 2.09 -17.83 10.20
N HIS A 237 2.01 -17.56 8.89
CA HIS A 237 2.43 -18.53 7.88
C HIS A 237 3.94 -18.84 7.96
N PRO A 238 4.35 -20.12 8.17
CA PRO A 238 5.74 -20.48 8.44
C PRO A 238 6.71 -20.14 7.29
N SER A 239 6.24 -20.21 6.04
CA SER A 239 7.08 -19.91 4.86
C SER A 239 7.38 -18.43 4.64
N LEU A 240 6.64 -17.49 5.24
CA LEU A 240 6.85 -16.05 5.02
C LEU A 240 7.95 -15.53 5.97
N ARG A 241 9.14 -15.25 5.43
CA ARG A 241 10.34 -14.91 6.22
C ARG A 241 10.36 -13.48 6.74
N LEU A 242 9.68 -12.57 6.05
CA LEU A 242 9.53 -11.17 6.44
C LEU A 242 8.06 -10.77 6.40
N ILE A 243 7.59 -10.14 7.47
CA ILE A 243 6.28 -9.50 7.53
C ILE A 243 6.47 -8.00 7.64
N SER A 244 5.94 -7.25 6.69
CA SER A 244 5.94 -5.80 6.73
C SER A 244 4.52 -5.29 6.87
N PHE A 245 4.26 -4.68 8.03
CA PHE A 245 2.95 -4.18 8.42
C PHE A 245 3.00 -2.66 8.57
N THR A 246 1.94 -2.00 8.14
CA THR A 246 1.66 -0.61 8.52
C THR A 246 0.23 -0.49 9.01
N GLY A 247 0.03 0.10 10.18
CA GLY A 247 -1.30 0.24 10.79
C GLY A 247 -1.25 0.73 12.23
N SER A 248 -2.20 0.28 13.06
CA SER A 248 -2.27 0.70 14.46
C SER A 248 -1.15 0.07 15.29
N THR A 249 -0.77 0.73 16.39
CA THR A 249 0.21 0.19 17.35
C THR A 249 -0.30 -1.07 18.04
N GLU A 250 -1.59 -1.17 18.29
CA GLU A 250 -2.21 -2.36 18.90
C GLU A 250 -2.07 -3.58 17.99
N THR A 251 -2.53 -3.48 16.73
CA THR A 251 -2.39 -4.56 15.75
C THR A 251 -0.92 -4.86 15.47
N GLY A 252 -0.07 -3.83 15.36
CA GLY A 252 1.37 -4.01 15.13
C GLY A 252 2.06 -4.85 16.22
N ARG A 253 1.65 -4.72 17.50
CA ARG A 253 2.13 -5.59 18.57
C ARG A 253 1.71 -7.05 18.35
N THR A 254 0.47 -7.30 17.97
CA THR A 254 -0.01 -8.65 17.63
C THR A 254 0.81 -9.26 16.49
N VAL A 255 1.08 -8.48 15.43
CA VAL A 255 1.96 -8.91 14.33
C VAL A 255 3.37 -9.24 14.84
N ALA A 256 3.93 -8.40 15.71
CA ALA A 256 5.26 -8.61 16.28
C ALA A 256 5.35 -9.93 17.06
N TYR A 257 4.35 -10.22 17.91
CA TYR A 257 4.29 -11.47 18.67
C TYR A 257 4.21 -12.69 17.75
N ALA A 258 3.32 -12.67 16.75
CA ALA A 258 3.21 -13.76 15.78
C ALA A 258 4.51 -13.99 14.98
N CYS A 259 5.26 -12.92 14.68
CA CYS A 259 6.57 -13.03 14.03
C CYS A 259 7.62 -13.63 14.97
N ALA A 260 7.62 -13.22 16.24
CA ALA A 260 8.59 -13.68 17.25
C ALA A 260 8.49 -15.18 17.51
N GLU A 261 7.27 -15.75 17.57
CA GLU A 261 7.03 -17.20 17.78
C GLU A 261 7.76 -18.09 16.77
N ARG A 262 7.99 -17.58 15.56
CA ARG A 262 8.60 -18.31 14.44
C ARG A 262 9.88 -17.65 13.93
N ASN A 263 10.44 -16.71 14.68
CA ASN A 263 11.66 -15.97 14.35
C ASN A 263 11.63 -15.33 12.94
N ALA A 264 10.48 -14.80 12.55
CA ALA A 264 10.31 -14.04 11.31
C ALA A 264 10.77 -12.59 11.49
N ILE A 265 11.32 -12.01 10.42
CA ILE A 265 11.67 -10.59 10.40
C ILE A 265 10.37 -9.79 10.36
N CYS A 266 10.22 -8.79 11.22
CA CYS A 266 9.10 -7.86 11.14
C CYS A 266 9.58 -6.43 10.90
N SER A 267 8.86 -5.71 10.03
CA SER A 267 9.00 -4.27 9.81
C SER A 267 7.65 -3.62 10.10
N LEU A 268 7.60 -2.80 11.15
CA LEU A 268 6.34 -2.31 11.72
C LEU A 268 6.33 -0.78 11.73
N GLU A 269 5.53 -0.20 10.86
CA GLU A 269 5.22 1.24 10.90
C GLU A 269 3.87 1.42 11.61
N MET A 270 3.89 2.08 12.77
CA MET A 270 2.75 2.12 13.70
C MET A 270 2.26 3.55 13.97
N GLY A 271 1.40 3.73 14.97
CA GLY A 271 0.84 5.02 15.32
C GLY A 271 1.90 6.01 15.83
N GLY A 272 1.89 7.22 15.28
CA GLY A 272 2.69 8.35 15.74
C GLY A 272 1.89 9.33 16.61
N LYS A 273 2.60 10.17 17.37
CA LYS A 273 2.03 11.33 18.08
C LYS A 273 2.91 12.56 17.87
N ASN A 274 2.96 13.01 16.62
CA ASN A 274 3.92 14.01 16.16
C ASN A 274 3.64 15.39 16.76
N ALA A 275 4.71 16.14 17.00
CA ALA A 275 4.65 17.49 17.53
C ALA A 275 5.34 18.47 16.57
N ILE A 276 4.74 19.64 16.39
CA ILE A 276 5.43 20.82 15.84
C ILE A 276 5.81 21.71 17.02
N ILE A 277 7.07 22.08 17.10
CA ILE A 277 7.61 22.97 18.14
C ILE A 277 7.90 24.33 17.49
N VAL A 278 7.22 25.37 17.96
CA VAL A 278 7.34 26.74 17.43
C VAL A 278 8.09 27.58 18.46
N MET A 279 9.34 27.94 18.14
CA MET A 279 10.23 28.72 19.00
C MET A 279 9.96 30.23 18.90
N ASP A 280 10.58 31.04 19.76
CA ASP A 280 10.33 32.49 19.79
C ASP A 280 10.89 33.27 18.61
N ASP A 281 11.86 32.69 17.91
CA ASP A 281 12.47 33.21 16.68
C ASP A 281 11.82 32.63 15.41
N ALA A 282 10.77 31.80 15.55
CA ALA A 282 10.10 31.20 14.41
C ALA A 282 9.40 32.24 13.53
N ASP A 283 9.45 32.03 12.22
CA ASP A 283 8.51 32.65 11.29
C ASP A 283 7.10 32.11 11.59
N VAL A 284 6.29 32.93 12.26
CA VAL A 284 4.96 32.55 12.73
C VAL A 284 4.00 32.25 11.57
N ASP A 285 4.12 32.97 10.44
CA ASP A 285 3.20 32.77 9.32
C ASP A 285 3.48 31.43 8.64
N ASN A 286 4.75 31.12 8.39
CA ASN A 286 5.16 29.81 7.89
C ASN A 286 4.82 28.68 8.89
N ALA A 287 5.02 28.91 10.19
CA ALA A 287 4.68 27.92 11.21
C ALA A 287 3.18 27.60 11.25
N VAL A 288 2.31 28.61 11.05
CA VAL A 288 0.86 28.40 10.97
C VAL A 288 0.50 27.60 9.72
N GLU A 289 1.05 27.94 8.55
CA GLU A 289 0.79 27.19 7.31
C GLU A 289 1.23 25.73 7.45
N GLY A 290 2.44 25.49 7.97
CA GLY A 290 2.96 24.15 8.24
C GLY A 290 2.12 23.38 9.25
N ALA A 291 1.61 24.05 10.30
CA ALA A 291 0.74 23.43 11.29
C ALA A 291 -0.63 23.05 10.72
N VAL A 292 -1.25 23.94 9.93
CA VAL A 292 -2.54 23.68 9.28
C VAL A 292 -2.41 22.51 8.31
N TRP A 293 -1.40 22.55 7.42
CA TRP A 293 -1.18 21.45 6.49
C TRP A 293 -0.81 20.14 7.20
N GLY A 294 0.07 20.21 8.19
CA GLY A 294 0.51 19.05 8.95
C GLY A 294 -0.59 18.39 9.78
N ALA A 295 -1.55 19.17 10.29
CA ALA A 295 -2.66 18.67 11.10
C ALA A 295 -3.87 18.24 10.27
N PHE A 296 -4.21 18.97 9.20
CA PHE A 296 -5.45 18.77 8.45
C PHE A 296 -5.27 18.15 7.07
N GLY A 297 -4.04 18.03 6.55
CA GLY A 297 -3.76 17.30 5.31
C GLY A 297 -4.30 15.86 5.40
N THR A 298 -5.02 15.40 4.37
CA THR A 298 -5.76 14.12 4.36
C THR A 298 -6.69 13.97 5.57
N SER A 299 -7.33 15.07 5.97
CA SER A 299 -8.20 15.16 7.14
C SER A 299 -7.50 14.72 8.45
N GLY A 300 -6.18 14.87 8.52
CA GLY A 300 -5.35 14.45 9.66
C GLY A 300 -5.10 12.94 9.76
N GLN A 301 -5.53 12.16 8.77
CA GLN A 301 -5.48 10.69 8.79
C GLN A 301 -4.13 10.16 8.27
N ARG A 302 -3.03 10.73 8.76
CA ARG A 302 -1.65 10.34 8.41
C ARG A 302 -0.90 9.91 9.67
N CYS A 303 -0.03 8.91 9.59
CA CYS A 303 0.83 8.52 10.72
C CYS A 303 1.78 9.66 11.12
N THR A 304 2.13 10.54 10.17
CA THR A 304 2.96 11.73 10.33
C THR A 304 2.16 13.00 10.64
N ALA A 305 0.83 12.92 10.77
CA ALA A 305 0.00 14.09 11.06
C ALA A 305 0.40 14.75 12.38
N SER A 306 0.41 16.08 12.39
CA SER A 306 0.78 16.89 13.54
C SER A 306 -0.36 16.90 14.54
N SER A 307 -0.16 16.20 15.66
CA SER A 307 -1.17 16.02 16.70
C SER A 307 -0.99 16.94 17.90
N ARG A 308 0.15 17.61 18.01
CA ARG A 308 0.53 18.48 19.13
C ARG A 308 1.24 19.71 18.59
N LEU A 309 0.83 20.89 19.05
CA LEU A 309 1.53 22.14 18.80
C LEU A 309 2.11 22.64 20.12
N ILE A 310 3.43 22.76 20.19
CA ILE A 310 4.16 23.23 21.36
C ILE A 310 4.75 24.58 21.00
N VAL A 311 4.09 25.66 21.45
CA VAL A 311 4.41 27.01 21.01
C VAL A 311 5.02 27.80 22.14
N HIS A 312 6.16 28.43 21.89
CA HIS A 312 6.87 29.23 22.87
C HIS A 312 6.01 30.42 23.33
N LYS A 313 6.00 30.68 24.64
CA LYS A 313 5.15 31.69 25.30
C LYS A 313 5.20 33.07 24.62
N LYS A 314 6.37 33.50 24.14
CA LYS A 314 6.55 34.82 23.48
C LYS A 314 5.73 34.97 22.20
N VAL A 315 5.55 33.89 21.43
CA VAL A 315 4.84 33.91 20.14
C VAL A 315 3.47 33.25 20.20
N TYR A 316 3.12 32.59 21.30
CA TYR A 316 1.86 31.85 21.50
C TYR A 316 0.63 32.64 21.07
N LYS A 317 0.43 33.86 21.59
CA LYS A 317 -0.77 34.65 21.27
C LYS A 317 -0.89 34.97 19.79
N LYS A 318 0.23 35.35 19.15
CA LYS A 318 0.28 35.68 17.72
C LYS A 318 -0.02 34.44 16.88
N PHE A 319 0.57 33.30 17.24
CA PHE A 319 0.36 32.03 16.56
C PHE A 319 -1.10 31.55 16.70
N SER A 320 -1.67 31.54 17.90
CA SER A 320 -3.02 30.98 18.15
C SER A 320 -4.16 31.79 17.54
N GLN A 321 -3.95 33.08 17.28
CA GLN A 321 -4.96 33.95 16.67
C GLN A 321 -5.02 33.82 15.15
N LYS A 322 -3.93 33.33 14.53
CA LYS A 322 -3.82 33.08 13.10
C LYS A 322 -4.31 31.67 12.78
#